data_AF-A9DNR9-F1
#
_entry.id   AF-A9DNR9-F1
#
_cell.length_a   1.000
_cell.length_b   1.000
_cell.length_c   1.000
_cell.angle_alpha   90.00
_cell.angle_beta   90.00
_cell.angle_gamma   90.00
#
_symmetry.space_group_name_H-M   'P 1'
#
loop_
_entity.id
_entity.type
_entity.pdbx_description
1 polymer ?
#
loop_
_entity_poly.entity_id
_entity_poly.type
_entity_poly.pdbx_seq_one_letter_code
_entity_poly.pdbx_strand_id
1 'polypeptide(L)'
;MKKTIFIFSILIISILVLFQLSKFSIIRGESIIELVIVIVAIVFLFIGIYINKKGKRTEDDSKFSSIEASAPIINYAQIETLGLSKREYEVLCLLAEGHSNKEIASLLSVSESTIKTHVSNVYTKLDVKRRTQAIQKAKQLQILPN
;
A
#
# COMPACT_ATOMS: atom_id res chain seq x y z
N MET A 1 10.52 -10.05 2.46
CA MET A 1 11.93 -10.41 2.22
C MET A 1 12.09 -11.21 0.93
N LYS A 2 11.44 -12.37 0.77
CA LYS A 2 11.52 -13.16 -0.48
C LYS A 2 11.12 -12.37 -1.75
N LYS A 3 10.05 -11.56 -1.67
CA LYS A 3 9.61 -10.70 -2.80
C LYS A 3 10.61 -9.61 -3.19
N THR A 4 11.30 -9.01 -2.22
CA THR A 4 12.32 -7.99 -2.50
C THR A 4 13.56 -8.63 -3.13
N ILE A 5 14.00 -9.77 -2.62
CA ILE A 5 15.13 -10.53 -3.17
C ILE A 5 14.87 -10.90 -4.64
N PHE A 6 13.66 -11.36 -4.97
CA PHE A 6 13.29 -11.69 -6.35
C PHE A 6 13.37 -10.49 -7.31
N ILE A 7 12.96 -9.31 -6.86
CA ILE A 7 13.03 -8.07 -7.65
C ILE A 7 14.49 -7.69 -7.91
N PHE A 8 15.35 -7.73 -6.89
CA PHE A 8 16.78 -7.43 -7.05
C PHE A 8 17.49 -8.46 -7.94
N SER A 9 17.14 -9.75 -7.84
CA SER A 9 17.69 -10.79 -8.72
C SER A 9 17.33 -10.54 -10.19
N ILE A 10 16.07 -10.19 -10.50
CA ILE A 10 15.65 -9.85 -11.86
C ILE A 10 16.36 -8.60 -12.37
N LEU A 11 16.50 -7.58 -11.52
CA LEU A 11 17.19 -6.33 -11.87
C LEU A 11 18.66 -6.59 -12.23
N ILE A 12 19.35 -7.41 -11.44
CA ILE A 12 20.76 -7.77 -11.68
C ILE A 12 20.91 -8.58 -12.98
N ILE A 13 20.01 -9.54 -13.23
CA ILE A 13 20.01 -10.33 -14.47
C ILE A 13 19.77 -9.42 -15.69
N SER A 14 18.82 -8.49 -15.60
CA SER A 14 18.55 -7.52 -16.68
C SER A 14 19.76 -6.63 -16.97
N ILE A 15 20.47 -6.17 -15.95
CA ILE A 15 21.69 -5.36 -16.08
C ILE A 15 22.81 -6.17 -16.74
N LEU A 16 23.00 -7.43 -16.35
CA LEU A 16 24.03 -8.30 -16.93
C LEU A 16 23.74 -8.62 -18.41
N VAL A 17 22.48 -8.86 -18.76
CA VAL A 17 22.07 -9.07 -20.16
C VAL A 17 22.33 -7.82 -21.00
N LEU A 18 22.00 -6.63 -20.49
CA LEU A 18 22.33 -5.35 -21.14
C LEU A 18 23.83 -5.17 -21.37
N PHE A 19 24.64 -5.51 -20.37
CA PHE A 19 26.09 -5.38 -20.45
C PHE A 19 26.71 -6.35 -21.49
N GLN A 20 26.21 -7.59 -21.55
CA GLN A 20 26.63 -8.57 -22.56
C GLN A 20 26.25 -8.11 -23.98
N LEU A 21 25.06 -7.52 -24.15
CA LEU A 21 24.60 -6.97 -25.42
C LEU A 21 25.40 -5.74 -25.86
N SER A 22 25.82 -4.88 -24.92
CA SER A 22 26.70 -3.74 -25.21
C SER A 22 28.05 -4.18 -25.78
N LYS A 23 28.65 -5.25 -25.22
CA LYS A 23 29.88 -5.83 -25.78
C LYS A 23 29.67 -6.45 -27.16
N PHE A 24 28.51 -7.07 -27.40
CA PHE A 24 28.18 -7.67 -28.70
C PHE A 24 27.93 -6.61 -29.80
N SER A 25 27.37 -5.45 -29.42
CA SER A 25 27.07 -4.33 -30.32
C SER A 25 28.30 -3.72 -30.99
N ILE A 26 29.49 -3.80 -30.38
CA ILE A 26 30.74 -3.24 -30.94
C ILE A 26 31.21 -4.04 -32.17
N ILE A 27 30.69 -5.25 -32.40
CA ILE A 27 31.16 -6.18 -33.45
C ILE A 27 30.18 -6.35 -34.62
N ARG A 28 28.90 -5.97 -34.48
CA ARG A 28 27.90 -6.07 -35.57
C ARG A 28 26.90 -4.91 -35.54
N GLY A 29 27.05 -3.93 -36.45
CA GLY A 29 26.01 -3.07 -37.07
C GLY A 29 24.98 -2.29 -36.23
N GLU A 30 24.70 -1.04 -36.62
CA GLU A 30 23.79 -0.08 -35.94
C GLU A 30 22.39 -0.62 -35.59
N SER A 31 21.79 -1.51 -36.39
CA SER A 31 20.42 -2.01 -36.18
C SER A 31 20.22 -2.84 -34.90
N ILE A 32 21.29 -3.36 -34.31
CA ILE A 32 21.19 -4.14 -33.06
C ILE A 32 20.80 -3.23 -31.88
N ILE A 33 21.20 -1.95 -31.91
CA ILE A 33 20.94 -1.00 -30.83
C ILE A 33 19.44 -0.69 -30.73
N GLU A 34 18.76 -0.52 -31.88
CA GLU A 34 17.31 -0.29 -31.94
C GLU A 34 16.52 -1.45 -31.32
N LEU A 35 16.89 -2.70 -31.67
CA LEU A 35 16.26 -3.90 -31.13
C LEU A 35 16.41 -3.99 -29.60
N VAL A 36 17.58 -3.61 -29.07
CA VAL A 36 17.84 -3.62 -27.62
C VAL A 36 16.95 -2.61 -26.89
N ILE A 37 16.80 -1.39 -27.42
CA ILE A 37 15.94 -0.36 -26.83
C ILE A 37 14.49 -0.84 -26.76
N VAL A 38 13.99 -1.51 -27.81
CA VAL A 38 12.64 -2.09 -27.85
C VAL A 38 12.45 -3.17 -26.78
N ILE A 39 13.42 -4.07 -26.61
CA ILE A 39 13.35 -5.12 -25.59
C ILE A 39 13.35 -4.52 -24.18
N VAL A 40 14.22 -3.54 -23.92
CA VAL A 40 14.28 -2.82 -22.65
C VAL A 40 12.94 -2.13 -22.36
N ALA A 41 12.36 -1.42 -23.33
CA ALA A 41 11.07 -0.76 -23.18
C ALA A 41 9.95 -1.75 -22.82
N ILE A 42 9.92 -2.92 -23.45
CA ILE A 42 8.95 -3.99 -23.16
C ILE A 42 9.14 -4.49 -21.72
N VAL A 43 10.38 -4.76 -21.28
CA VAL A 43 10.65 -5.20 -19.91
C VAL A 43 10.19 -4.17 -18.88
N PHE A 44 10.49 -2.88 -19.10
CA PHE A 44 10.04 -1.79 -18.22
C PHE A 44 8.52 -1.64 -18.22
N LEU A 45 7.84 -1.81 -19.36
CA LEU A 45 6.38 -1.80 -19.46
C LEU A 45 5.76 -2.92 -18.61
N PHE A 46 6.25 -4.15 -18.74
CA PHE A 46 5.77 -5.28 -17.94
C PHE A 46 6.07 -5.10 -16.45
N ILE A 47 7.23 -4.55 -16.09
CA ILE A 47 7.57 -4.20 -14.70
C ILE A 47 6.59 -3.16 -14.15
N GLY A 48 6.27 -2.11 -14.92
CA GLY A 48 5.34 -1.05 -14.52
C GLY A 48 3.93 -1.60 -14.31
N ILE A 49 3.45 -2.44 -15.22
CA ILE A 49 2.15 -3.11 -15.11
C ILE A 49 2.12 -4.07 -13.91
N TYR A 50 3.17 -4.84 -13.69
CA TYR A 50 3.25 -5.80 -12.59
C TYR A 50 3.28 -5.13 -11.22
N ILE A 51 3.99 -4.00 -11.10
CA ILE A 51 4.00 -3.17 -9.89
C ILE A 51 2.61 -2.55 -9.64
N ASN A 52 1.85 -2.25 -10.69
CA ASN A 52 0.51 -1.66 -10.62
C ASN A 52 -0.63 -2.68 -10.32
N LYS A 53 -0.30 -3.95 -9.99
CA LYS A 53 -1.32 -4.98 -9.71
C LYS A 53 -1.77 -5.07 -8.23
N LYS A 54 -1.32 -4.17 -7.35
CA LYS A 54 -1.84 -4.10 -5.96
C LYS A 54 -2.69 -2.84 -5.75
N GLY A 55 -3.89 -2.81 -6.33
CA GLY A 55 -4.82 -1.69 -6.12
C GLY A 55 -6.11 -1.64 -6.92
N LYS A 56 -6.58 -2.73 -7.52
CA LYS A 56 -7.93 -2.77 -8.12
C LYS A 56 -8.69 -3.99 -7.65
N ARG A 57 -9.66 -3.76 -6.78
CA ARG A 57 -10.84 -4.62 -6.61
C ARG A 57 -12.01 -3.65 -6.56
N THR A 58 -12.50 -3.32 -7.75
CA THR A 58 -13.74 -3.89 -8.31
C THR A 58 -14.91 -3.36 -7.50
N GLU A 59 -15.47 -2.28 -8.04
CA GLU A 59 -16.82 -1.79 -7.81
C GLU A 59 -17.79 -2.98 -7.82
N ASP A 60 -18.57 -3.12 -6.75
CA ASP A 60 -19.79 -3.91 -6.76
C ASP A 60 -20.93 -2.94 -6.40
N ASP A 61 -21.60 -2.51 -7.46
CA ASP A 61 -22.87 -1.82 -7.40
C ASP A 61 -23.92 -2.76 -6.80
N SER A 62 -24.45 -2.46 -5.61
CA SER A 62 -25.91 -2.45 -5.40
C SER A 62 -26.36 -2.18 -3.96
N LYS A 63 -27.20 -1.14 -3.89
CA LYS A 63 -28.47 -1.04 -3.13
C LYS A 63 -28.46 -0.69 -1.63
N PHE A 64 -29.08 0.49 -1.41
CA PHE A 64 -30.13 0.80 -0.42
C PHE A 64 -29.64 1.18 0.99
N SER A 65 -30.10 2.25 1.66
CA SER A 65 -30.95 3.40 1.35
C SER A 65 -30.85 4.39 2.52
N SER A 66 -30.89 5.68 2.18
CA SER A 66 -31.54 6.80 2.90
C SER A 66 -31.45 6.89 4.44
N ILE A 67 -30.89 8.00 4.96
CA ILE A 67 -31.61 9.11 5.64
C ILE A 67 -30.61 9.97 6.47
N GLU A 68 -30.56 11.26 6.12
CA GLU A 68 -30.34 12.48 6.93
C GLU A 68 -28.98 12.89 7.58
N ALA A 69 -28.63 14.16 7.25
CA ALA A 69 -28.04 15.23 8.07
C ALA A 69 -26.56 15.17 8.53
N SER A 70 -25.75 16.01 7.89
CA SER A 70 -24.65 16.83 8.45
C SER A 70 -23.77 16.23 9.57
N ALA A 71 -22.85 15.34 9.21
CA ALA A 71 -21.63 15.01 9.95
C ALA A 71 -20.65 14.36 8.97
N PRO A 72 -19.34 14.22 9.29
CA PRO A 72 -18.41 13.52 8.40
C PRO A 72 -18.98 12.13 8.14
N ILE A 73 -19.11 11.74 6.87
CA ILE A 73 -19.70 10.45 6.47
C ILE A 73 -18.70 9.35 6.92
N ILE A 74 -18.82 8.93 8.17
CA ILE A 74 -18.05 7.81 8.73
C ILE A 74 -18.88 6.56 8.51
N ASN A 75 -18.39 5.65 7.69
CA ASN A 75 -19.04 4.38 7.41
C ASN A 75 -18.86 3.40 8.59
N TYR A 76 -19.72 3.50 9.60
CA TYR A 76 -19.68 2.63 10.77
C TYR A 76 -19.87 1.15 10.44
N ALA A 77 -20.64 0.83 9.39
CA ALA A 77 -20.81 -0.55 8.94
C ALA A 77 -19.48 -1.14 8.44
N GLN A 78 -18.65 -0.36 7.76
CA GLN A 78 -17.31 -0.81 7.35
C GLN A 78 -16.40 -1.10 8.55
N ILE A 79 -16.52 -0.36 9.66
CA ILE A 79 -15.75 -0.64 10.89
C ILE A 79 -16.10 -2.03 11.45
N GLU A 80 -17.39 -2.39 11.48
CA GLU A 80 -17.85 -3.70 11.94
C GLU A 80 -17.39 -4.83 11.02
N THR A 81 -17.45 -4.65 9.70
CA THR A 81 -16.97 -5.66 8.74
C THR A 81 -15.47 -5.95 8.87
N LEU A 82 -14.68 -4.95 9.26
CA LEU A 82 -13.25 -5.09 9.54
C LEU A 82 -12.98 -5.75 10.89
N GLY A 83 -14.01 -5.91 11.73
CA GLY A 83 -13.89 -6.41 13.09
C GLY A 83 -13.05 -5.50 13.99
N LEU A 84 -12.98 -4.20 13.70
CA LEU A 84 -12.27 -3.23 14.54
C LEU A 84 -13.03 -3.05 15.85
N SER A 85 -12.35 -3.28 16.96
CA SER A 85 -12.90 -2.94 18.27
C SER A 85 -12.98 -1.41 18.44
N LYS A 86 -13.85 -0.95 19.34
CA LYS A 86 -13.95 0.47 19.71
C LYS A 86 -12.58 1.08 20.04
N ARG A 87 -11.76 0.34 20.78
CA ARG A 87 -10.44 0.80 21.20
C ARG A 87 -9.46 0.92 20.04
N GLU A 88 -9.47 -0.04 19.14
CA GLU A 88 -8.64 -0.01 17.93
C GLU A 88 -9.05 1.12 16.99
N TYR A 89 -10.35 1.39 16.87
CA TYR A 89 -10.87 2.51 16.10
C TYR A 89 -10.43 3.87 16.68
N GLU A 90 -10.55 4.03 17.99
CA GLU A 90 -10.10 5.25 18.69
C GLU A 90 -8.59 5.49 18.51
N VAL A 91 -7.78 4.43 18.60
CA VAL A 91 -6.34 4.49 18.30
C VAL A 91 -6.11 4.89 16.84
N LEU A 92 -6.89 4.37 15.89
CA LEU A 92 -6.79 4.74 14.47
C LEU A 92 -7.12 6.23 14.24
N CYS A 93 -8.10 6.79 14.94
CA CYS A 93 -8.43 8.22 14.88
C CYS A 93 -7.27 9.08 15.38
N LEU A 94 -6.73 8.78 16.57
CA LEU A 94 -5.59 9.54 17.12
C LEU A 94 -4.33 9.39 16.26
N LEU A 95 -4.15 8.24 15.60
CA LEU A 95 -3.10 8.07 14.60
C LEU A 95 -3.28 9.00 13.39
N ALA A 96 -4.52 9.23 12.96
CA ALA A 96 -4.85 10.11 11.84
C ALA A 96 -4.63 11.59 12.19
N GLU A 97 -4.85 11.97 13.45
CA GLU A 97 -4.58 13.31 13.99
C GLU A 97 -3.08 13.61 14.14
N GLY A 98 -2.22 12.60 14.03
CA GLY A 98 -0.77 12.77 14.04
C GLY A 98 -0.10 12.42 15.38
N HIS A 99 -0.84 11.96 16.38
CA HIS A 99 -0.28 11.62 17.69
C HIS A 99 0.68 10.42 17.62
N SER A 100 1.82 10.53 18.30
CA SER A 100 2.76 9.43 18.52
C SER A 100 2.16 8.37 19.45
N ASN A 101 2.70 7.14 19.42
CA ASN A 101 2.20 6.06 20.29
C ASN A 101 2.30 6.42 21.78
N LYS A 102 3.28 7.25 22.16
CA LYS A 102 3.46 7.74 23.52
C LYS A 102 2.39 8.75 23.91
N GLU A 103 2.06 9.69 23.03
CA GLU A 103 0.98 10.66 23.26
C GLU A 103 -0.38 9.97 23.33
N ILE A 104 -0.63 9.04 22.40
CA ILE A 104 -1.83 8.20 22.42
C ILE A 104 -1.93 7.46 23.76
N ALA A 105 -0.84 6.84 24.23
CA ALA A 105 -0.81 6.13 25.50
C ALA A 105 -1.19 7.05 26.68
N SER A 106 -0.68 8.27 26.71
CA SER A 106 -1.05 9.28 27.71
C SER A 106 -2.51 9.70 27.63
N LEU A 107 -3.02 10.02 26.43
CA LEU A 107 -4.42 10.40 26.21
C LEU A 107 -5.38 9.30 26.63
N LEU A 108 -4.97 8.06 26.40
CA LEU A 108 -5.76 6.86 26.61
C LEU A 108 -5.53 6.22 27.99
N SER A 109 -4.68 6.82 28.84
CA SER A 109 -4.32 6.31 30.17
C SER A 109 -3.89 4.84 30.18
N VAL A 110 -3.10 4.42 29.19
CA VAL A 110 -2.56 3.06 29.04
C VAL A 110 -1.06 3.10 28.75
N SER A 111 -0.39 1.95 28.77
CA SER A 111 1.04 1.88 28.45
C SER A 111 1.32 1.98 26.94
N GLU A 112 2.51 2.46 26.56
CA GLU A 112 2.91 2.54 25.15
C GLU A 112 2.94 1.16 24.47
N SER A 113 3.29 0.09 25.20
CA SER A 113 3.27 -1.28 24.68
C SER A 113 1.84 -1.77 24.37
N THR A 114 0.86 -1.37 25.18
CA THR A 114 -0.56 -1.62 24.91
C THR A 114 -0.99 -0.93 23.61
N ILE A 115 -0.60 0.33 23.41
CA ILE A 115 -0.88 1.04 22.14
C ILE A 115 -0.20 0.36 20.97
N LYS A 116 1.07 -0.04 21.07
CA LYS A 116 1.76 -0.80 20.00
C LYS A 116 0.99 -2.06 19.62
N THR A 117 0.41 -2.76 20.59
CA THR A 117 -0.42 -3.94 20.35
C THR A 117 -1.69 -3.59 19.59
N HIS A 118 -2.44 -2.56 20.02
CA HIS A 118 -3.63 -2.09 19.30
C HIS A 118 -3.30 -1.63 17.87
N VAL A 119 -2.20 -0.89 17.68
CA VAL A 119 -1.75 -0.44 16.35
C VAL A 119 -1.40 -1.63 15.46
N SER A 120 -0.74 -2.66 16.00
CA SER A 120 -0.42 -3.89 15.25
C SER A 120 -1.70 -4.62 14.82
N ASN A 121 -2.70 -4.70 15.69
CA ASN A 121 -3.98 -5.32 15.36
C ASN A 121 -4.74 -4.52 14.31
N VAL A 122 -4.78 -3.19 14.43
CA VAL A 122 -5.34 -2.29 13.42
C VAL A 122 -4.67 -2.52 12.06
N TYR A 123 -3.34 -2.61 12.02
CA TYR A 123 -2.61 -2.85 10.77
C TYR A 123 -2.94 -4.21 10.16
N THR A 124 -3.11 -5.23 11.01
CA THR A 124 -3.48 -6.57 10.57
C THR A 124 -4.91 -6.58 10.00
N LYS A 125 -5.87 -5.97 10.69
CA LYS A 125 -7.28 -5.87 10.25
C LYS A 125 -7.45 -5.03 8.99
N LEU A 126 -6.64 -3.99 8.85
CA LEU A 126 -6.59 -3.18 7.64
C LEU A 126 -5.67 -3.78 6.55
N ASP A 127 -5.01 -4.92 6.73
CA ASP A 127 -4.02 -5.48 5.77
C ASP A 127 -2.98 -4.45 5.28
N VAL A 128 -2.36 -3.75 6.22
CA VAL A 128 -1.32 -2.74 5.97
C VAL A 128 -0.10 -2.98 6.85
N LYS A 129 1.02 -2.31 6.55
CA LYS A 129 2.27 -2.47 7.31
C LYS A 129 2.83 -1.18 7.89
N ARG A 130 2.28 -0.03 7.47
CA ARG A 130 2.81 1.29 7.81
C ARG A 130 1.69 2.20 8.23
N ARG A 131 2.01 3.12 9.13
CA ARG A 131 1.09 4.17 9.63
C ARG A 131 0.38 4.92 8.50
N THR A 132 1.15 5.45 7.55
CA THR A 132 0.60 6.19 6.42
C THR A 132 -0.36 5.35 5.57
N GLN A 133 -0.05 4.05 5.39
CA GLN A 133 -0.93 3.13 4.67
C GLN A 133 -2.24 2.87 5.44
N ALA A 134 -2.17 2.74 6.76
CA ALA A 134 -3.35 2.58 7.61
C ALA A 134 -4.28 3.80 7.50
N ILE A 135 -3.73 5.01 7.61
CA ILE A 135 -4.49 6.25 7.49
C ILE A 135 -5.10 6.39 6.09
N GLN A 136 -4.31 6.18 5.04
CA GLN A 136 -4.80 6.28 3.66
C GLN A 136 -5.90 5.25 3.38
N LYS A 137 -5.72 4.00 3.81
CA LYS A 137 -6.72 2.95 3.61
C LYS A 137 -7.99 3.22 4.41
N ALA A 138 -7.86 3.72 5.63
CA ALA A 138 -8.99 4.11 6.46
C ALA A 138 -9.78 5.31 5.87
N LYS A 139 -9.10 6.28 5.25
CA LYS A 139 -9.77 7.35 4.45
C LYS A 139 -10.45 6.80 3.20
N GLN A 140 -9.81 5.89 2.47
CA GLN A 140 -10.41 5.22 1.31
C GLN A 140 -11.66 4.42 1.66
N LEU A 141 -11.66 3.77 2.82
CA LEU A 141 -12.80 3.06 3.38
C LEU A 141 -13.77 4.00 4.12
N GLN A 142 -13.62 5.32 4.02
CA GLN A 142 -14.52 6.30 4.65
C GLN A 142 -14.78 6.03 6.15
N ILE A 143 -13.84 5.39 6.86
CA ILE A 143 -13.93 5.17 8.31
C ILE A 143 -13.20 6.26 9.10
N LEU A 144 -12.45 7.13 8.41
CA LEU A 144 -11.87 8.35 8.95
C LEU A 144 -12.37 9.57 8.16
N PRO A 145 -12.54 10.73 8.82
CA PRO A 145 -12.82 11.99 8.13
C PRO A 145 -11.65 12.40 7.22
N ASN A 146 -12.00 13.09 6.13
CA ASN A 146 -11.04 13.57 5.12
C ASN A 146 -10.21 14.75 5.61
#